data_AF-A0A1Y3A496-F1
#
_entry.id   AF-A0A1Y3A496-F1
#
_cell.length_a   1.000
_cell.length_b   1.000
_cell.length_c   1.000
_cell.angle_alpha   90.00
_cell.angle_beta   90.00
_cell.angle_gamma   90.00
#
_symmetry.space_group_name_H-M   'P 1'
#
loop_
_entity.id
_entity.type
_entity.pdbx_description
1 polymer ?
#
loop_
_entity_poly.entity_id
_entity_poly.type
_entity_poly.pdbx_seq_one_letter_code
_entity_poly.pdbx_strand_id
1 'polypeptide(L)'
;MLRVAGSLKLGTVRASELIRSLLKSERPSSLAQAIIDAGRINKTLYLLNYIDDEDYRRKILTQLNRGEGRHSVARAICYGRRGEIRKSYREGQEDQLDALGLVMNAVVLWNTIYTEEALNHLRSKSVEIDANFEERLL
;
A
#
# COMPACT_ATOMS: atom_id res chain seq x y z
N MET A 1 -21.43 18.72 -12.08
CA MET A 1 -20.91 17.65 -11.19
C MET A 1 -21.99 16.69 -10.69
N LEU A 2 -23.16 17.16 -10.23
CA LEU A 2 -24.26 16.29 -9.75
C LEU A 2 -24.70 15.18 -10.71
N ARG A 3 -24.84 15.48 -12.01
CA ARG A 3 -25.16 14.45 -13.03
C ARG A 3 -24.08 13.37 -13.16
N VAL A 4 -22.80 13.76 -13.12
CA VAL A 4 -21.67 12.82 -13.14
C VAL A 4 -21.66 11.94 -11.89
N ALA A 5 -21.85 12.54 -10.70
CA ALA A 5 -21.92 11.81 -9.45
C ALA A 5 -23.12 10.84 -9.42
N GLY A 6 -24.28 11.27 -9.92
CA GLY A 6 -25.47 10.43 -10.06
C GLY A 6 -25.26 9.26 -11.02
N SER A 7 -24.66 9.51 -12.19
CA SER A 7 -24.35 8.46 -13.17
C SER A 7 -23.35 7.43 -12.64
N LEU A 8 -22.35 7.85 -11.87
CA LEU A 8 -21.42 6.93 -11.21
C LEU A 8 -22.12 6.14 -10.10
N LYS A 9 -22.95 6.81 -9.28
CA LYS A 9 -23.65 6.18 -8.17
C LYS A 9 -24.69 5.15 -8.63
N LEU A 10 -25.37 5.43 -9.74
CA LEU A 10 -26.36 4.55 -10.36
C LEU A 10 -25.73 3.53 -11.31
N GLY A 11 -24.41 3.55 -11.50
CA GLY A 11 -23.70 2.60 -12.37
C GLY A 11 -23.99 2.76 -13.86
N THR A 12 -24.60 3.87 -14.29
CA THR A 12 -24.92 4.12 -15.70
C THR A 12 -23.68 4.40 -16.54
N VAL A 13 -22.57 4.81 -15.92
CA VAL A 13 -21.27 5.03 -16.56
C VAL A 13 -20.18 4.45 -15.66
N ARG A 14 -19.19 3.76 -16.28
CA ARG A 14 -18.02 3.26 -15.54
C ARG A 14 -17.04 4.38 -15.25
N ALA A 15 -16.43 4.36 -14.06
CA ALA A 15 -15.42 5.36 -13.67
C ALA A 15 -14.25 5.45 -14.68
N SER A 16 -13.82 4.32 -15.24
CA SER A 16 -12.75 4.26 -16.23
C SER A 16 -13.09 4.99 -17.54
N GLU A 17 -14.33 4.86 -18.02
CA GLU A 17 -14.83 5.56 -19.21
C GLU A 17 -14.96 7.06 -18.96
N LEU A 18 -15.43 7.42 -17.77
CA LEU A 18 -15.56 8.80 -17.36
C LEU A 18 -14.21 9.51 -17.29
N ILE A 19 -13.20 8.87 -16.69
CA ILE A 19 -11.83 9.38 -16.64
C ILE A 19 -11.25 9.52 -18.04
N ARG A 20 -11.40 8.49 -18.89
CA ARG A 20 -10.93 8.54 -20.28
C ARG A 20 -11.58 9.68 -21.06
N SER A 21 -12.87 9.93 -20.84
CA SER A 21 -13.60 11.05 -21.46
C SER A 21 -13.12 12.41 -20.96
N LEU A 22 -12.97 12.57 -19.65
CA LEU A 22 -12.53 13.83 -19.03
C LEU A 22 -11.09 14.20 -19.39
N LEU A 23 -10.22 13.21 -19.59
CA LEU A 23 -8.80 13.37 -19.92
C LEU A 23 -8.50 13.20 -21.42
N LYS A 24 -9.51 13.18 -22.28
CA LYS A 24 -9.34 12.97 -23.73
C LYS A 24 -8.63 14.15 -24.43
N SER A 25 -8.71 15.34 -23.86
CA SER A 25 -8.18 16.59 -24.41
C SER A 25 -6.96 17.05 -23.62
N GLU A 26 -5.97 17.62 -24.30
CA GLU A 26 -4.81 18.27 -23.65
C GLU A 26 -5.23 19.44 -22.75
N ARG A 27 -6.36 20.08 -23.05
CA ARG A 27 -6.97 21.10 -22.20
C ARG A 27 -8.14 20.50 -21.42
N PRO A 28 -8.09 20.50 -20.07
CA PRO A 28 -9.19 20.00 -19.26
C PRO A 28 -10.43 20.87 -19.49
N SER A 29 -11.59 20.23 -19.66
CA SER A 29 -12.87 20.93 -19.68
C SER A 29 -13.13 21.63 -18.34
N SER A 30 -14.03 22.61 -18.30
CA SER A 30 -14.43 23.27 -17.04
C SER A 30 -14.94 22.28 -15.98
N LEU A 31 -15.64 21.22 -16.42
CA LEU A 31 -16.08 20.13 -15.55
C LEU A 31 -14.91 19.30 -15.02
N ALA A 32 -13.95 18.94 -15.88
CA ALA A 32 -12.75 18.21 -15.46
C ALA A 32 -11.92 19.05 -14.46
N GLN A 33 -11.78 20.34 -14.73
CA GLN A 33 -11.08 21.28 -13.85
C GLN A 33 -11.76 21.38 -12.48
N ALA A 34 -13.10 21.53 -12.44
CA ALA A 34 -13.84 21.57 -11.19
C ALA A 34 -13.70 20.27 -10.36
N ILE A 35 -13.64 19.11 -11.02
CA ILE A 35 -13.39 17.81 -10.35
C ILE A 35 -11.95 17.75 -9.81
N ILE A 36 -10.97 18.21 -10.58
CA ILE A 36 -9.56 18.28 -10.15
C ILE A 36 -9.43 19.17 -8.92
N ASP A 37 -10.05 20.35 -8.93
CA ASP A 37 -9.97 21.31 -7.83
C ASP A 37 -10.69 20.79 -6.57
N ALA A 38 -11.84 20.11 -6.71
CA ALA A 38 -12.46 19.39 -5.60
C ALA A 38 -11.54 18.30 -5.03
N GLY A 39 -10.78 17.60 -5.89
CA GLY A 39 -9.76 16.65 -5.46
C GLY A 39 -8.58 17.31 -4.74
N ARG A 40 -8.17 18.52 -5.18
CA ARG A 40 -7.09 19.29 -4.53
C ARG A 40 -7.46 19.68 -3.10
N ILE A 41 -8.71 20.08 -2.84
CA ILE A 41 -9.17 20.40 -1.47
C ILE A 41 -8.96 19.19 -0.53
N ASN A 42 -9.39 18.01 -0.94
CA ASN A 42 -9.20 16.78 -0.15
C ASN A 42 -7.71 16.45 0.06
N LYS A 43 -6.88 16.61 -0.98
CA LYS A 43 -5.42 16.41 -0.86
C LYS A 43 -4.79 17.39 0.11
N THR A 44 -5.20 18.66 0.09
CA THR A 44 -4.71 19.69 1.01
C THR A 44 -5.10 19.35 2.44
N LEU A 45 -6.37 19.02 2.70
CA LEU A 45 -6.83 18.62 4.04
C LEU A 45 -6.07 17.39 4.55
N TYR A 46 -5.88 16.38 3.70
CA TYR A 46 -5.07 15.22 4.04
C TYR A 46 -3.63 15.61 4.42
N LEU A 47 -2.97 16.46 3.63
CA LEU A 47 -1.59 16.87 3.88
C LEU A 47 -1.46 17.71 5.16
N LEU A 48 -2.42 18.61 5.42
CA LEU A 48 -2.46 19.40 6.65
C LEU A 48 -2.59 18.49 7.87
N ASN A 49 -3.53 17.55 7.86
CA ASN A 49 -3.69 16.57 8.93
C ASN A 49 -2.44 15.70 9.11
N TYR A 50 -1.79 15.30 8.02
CA TYR A 50 -0.56 14.51 8.06
C TYR A 50 0.62 15.24 8.72
N ILE A 51 0.73 16.55 8.50
CA ILE A 51 1.80 17.37 9.08
C ILE A 51 1.50 17.66 10.55
N ASP A 52 0.25 18.02 10.88
CA ASP A 52 -0.16 18.48 12.21
C ASP A 52 -0.27 17.35 13.24
N ASP A 53 -0.86 16.20 12.87
CA ASP A 53 -1.13 15.09 13.78
C ASP A 53 -0.07 13.99 13.65
N GLU A 54 0.76 13.82 14.67
CA GLU A 54 1.80 12.79 14.72
C GLU A 54 1.22 11.37 14.74
N ASP A 55 0.13 11.12 15.46
CA ASP A 55 -0.47 9.79 15.56
C ASP A 55 -1.13 9.39 14.23
N TYR A 56 -1.76 10.34 13.55
CA TYR A 56 -2.27 10.15 12.19
C TYR A 56 -1.14 9.82 11.21
N ARG A 57 -0.04 10.58 11.27
CA ARG A 57 1.17 10.33 10.48
C ARG A 57 1.75 8.95 10.74
N ARG A 58 1.87 8.56 12.01
CA ARG A 58 2.42 7.27 12.45
C ARG A 58 1.58 6.12 11.91
N LYS A 59 0.24 6.19 12.01
CA LYS A 59 -0.67 5.18 11.43
C LYS A 59 -0.46 5.00 9.94
N ILE A 60 -0.33 6.09 9.19
CA ILE A 60 -0.09 6.06 7.74
C ILE A 60 1.28 5.42 7.44
N LEU A 61 2.33 5.82 8.13
CA LEU A 61 3.67 5.27 7.95
C LEU A 61 3.73 3.77 8.31
N THR A 62 3.04 3.33 9.35
CA THR A 62 2.98 1.89 9.69
C THR A 62 2.35 1.08 8.54
N GLN A 63 1.27 1.56 7.93
CA GLN A 63 0.66 0.89 6.79
C GLN A 63 1.57 0.89 5.56
N LEU A 64 2.23 2.02 5.28
CA LEU A 64 3.18 2.13 4.18
C LEU A 64 4.37 1.18 4.36
N ASN A 65 4.97 1.18 5.55
CA ASN A 65 6.09 0.31 5.90
C ASN A 65 5.75 -1.18 5.78
N ARG A 66 4.51 -1.59 6.12
CA ARG A 66 4.05 -2.97 5.91
C ARG A 66 4.06 -3.33 4.42
N GLY A 67 3.53 -2.46 3.56
CA GLY A 67 3.52 -2.67 2.11
C GLY A 67 4.94 -2.69 1.52
N GLU A 68 5.75 -1.69 1.86
CA GLU A 68 7.14 -1.58 1.38
C GLU A 68 8.02 -2.72 1.88
N GLY A 69 7.88 -3.13 3.14
CA GLY A 69 8.56 -4.27 3.73
C GLY A 69 8.23 -5.57 3.00
N ARG A 70 6.94 -5.81 2.71
CA ARG A 70 6.50 -6.94 1.89
C ARG A 70 7.17 -6.92 0.52
N HIS A 71 7.16 -5.77 -0.16
CA HIS A 71 7.81 -5.65 -1.47
C HIS A 71 9.33 -5.82 -1.40
N SER A 72 9.97 -5.39 -0.32
CA SER A 72 11.41 -5.57 -0.09
C SER A 72 11.78 -7.05 0.02
N VAL A 73 11.04 -7.82 0.83
CA VAL A 73 11.22 -9.27 0.97
C VAL A 73 10.96 -9.98 -0.37
N ALA A 74 9.92 -9.60 -1.09
CA ALA A 74 9.64 -10.14 -2.43
C ALA A 74 10.84 -9.95 -3.38
N ARG A 75 11.45 -8.75 -3.39
CA ARG A 75 12.62 -8.47 -4.22
C ARG A 75 13.85 -9.27 -3.79
N ALA A 76 14.05 -9.46 -2.48
CA ALA A 76 15.15 -10.26 -1.95
C ALA A 76 15.01 -11.75 -2.32
N ILE A 77 13.78 -12.30 -2.29
CA ILE A 77 13.50 -13.68 -2.70
C ILE A 77 13.63 -13.81 -4.23
N CYS A 78 13.12 -12.85 -4.99
CA CYS A 78 13.12 -12.86 -6.46
C CYS A 78 14.41 -12.22 -7.08
N TYR A 79 15.56 -12.39 -6.41
CA TYR A 79 16.81 -11.70 -6.74
C TYR A 79 17.34 -11.93 -8.17
N GLY A 80 16.90 -13.00 -8.85
CA GLY A 80 17.38 -13.37 -10.18
C GLY A 80 17.14 -12.33 -11.30
N ARG A 81 16.18 -11.40 -11.17
CA ARG A 81 15.89 -10.35 -12.18
C ARG A 81 15.40 -9.01 -11.59
N ARG A 82 16.02 -8.52 -10.51
CA ARG A 82 15.62 -7.26 -9.83
C ARG A 82 14.15 -7.25 -9.32
N GLY A 83 13.54 -8.42 -9.13
CA GLY A 83 12.12 -8.53 -8.78
C GLY A 83 11.13 -8.35 -9.94
N GLU A 84 11.58 -8.37 -11.20
CA GLU A 84 10.69 -8.29 -12.37
C GLU A 84 10.25 -9.67 -12.86
N ILE A 85 8.93 -9.89 -12.89
CA ILE A 85 8.31 -11.09 -13.46
C ILE A 85 8.11 -10.87 -14.96
N ARG A 86 9.07 -11.36 -15.76
CA ARG A 86 8.94 -11.40 -17.24
C ARG A 86 8.58 -12.82 -17.69
N LYS A 87 7.27 -13.09 -17.75
CA LYS A 87 6.66 -14.19 -18.51
C LYS A 87 5.63 -13.59 -19.46
N SER A 88 5.58 -14.04 -20.71
CA SER A 88 4.67 -13.47 -21.72
C SER A 88 3.20 -13.84 -21.51
N TYR A 89 2.92 -14.82 -20.66
CA TYR A 89 1.58 -15.40 -20.44
C TYR A 89 1.10 -15.09 -19.02
N ARG A 90 -0.17 -14.69 -18.87
CA ARG A 90 -0.76 -14.25 -17.60
C ARG A 90 -0.76 -15.34 -16.53
N GLU A 91 -1.13 -16.56 -16.91
CA GLU A 91 -1.17 -17.73 -16.02
C GLU A 91 0.22 -18.05 -15.43
N GLY A 92 1.27 -17.99 -16.26
CA GLY A 92 2.65 -18.16 -15.79
C GLY A 92 3.22 -17.01 -14.97
N GLN A 93 2.55 -15.84 -14.94
CA GLN A 93 2.86 -14.77 -13.97
C GLN A 93 2.11 -15.00 -12.65
N GLU A 94 0.87 -15.46 -12.71
CA GLU A 94 0.04 -15.80 -11.55
C GLU A 94 0.70 -16.94 -10.75
N ASP A 95 1.12 -18.04 -11.39
CA ASP A 95 1.85 -19.13 -10.73
C ASP A 95 3.13 -18.67 -10.01
N GLN A 96 3.88 -17.76 -10.64
CA GLN A 96 5.11 -17.21 -10.05
C GLN A 96 4.82 -16.28 -8.88
N LEU A 97 3.73 -15.51 -8.94
CA LEU A 97 3.27 -14.65 -7.86
C LEU A 97 2.74 -15.46 -6.68
N ASP A 98 2.02 -16.55 -6.93
CA ASP A 98 1.47 -17.43 -5.91
C ASP A 98 2.58 -18.19 -5.19
N ALA A 99 3.53 -18.76 -5.93
CA ALA A 99 4.71 -19.40 -5.34
C ALA A 99 5.57 -18.39 -4.54
N LEU A 100 5.77 -17.18 -5.07
CA LEU A 100 6.48 -16.11 -4.36
C LEU A 100 5.74 -15.70 -3.08
N GLY A 101 4.40 -15.61 -3.13
CA GLY A 101 3.56 -15.33 -1.98
C GLY A 101 3.70 -16.40 -0.90
N LEU A 102 3.73 -17.68 -1.28
CA LEU A 102 3.92 -18.79 -0.35
C LEU A 102 5.30 -18.73 0.34
N VAL A 103 6.38 -18.57 -0.43
CA VAL A 103 7.74 -18.49 0.14
C VAL A 103 7.89 -17.25 1.02
N MET A 104 7.34 -16.11 0.59
CA MET A 104 7.32 -14.89 1.40
C MET A 104 6.61 -15.11 2.74
N ASN A 105 5.43 -15.72 2.73
CA ASN A 105 4.68 -16.00 3.96
C ASN A 105 5.45 -16.96 4.87
N ALA A 106 6.14 -17.97 4.32
CA ALA A 106 6.98 -18.88 5.10
C ALA A 106 8.16 -18.15 5.77
N VAL A 107 8.85 -17.26 5.04
CA VAL A 107 9.94 -16.43 5.58
C VAL A 107 9.43 -15.49 6.67
N VAL A 108 8.27 -14.85 6.47
CA VAL A 108 7.65 -13.99 7.48
C VAL A 108 7.32 -14.80 8.74
N LEU A 109 6.68 -15.96 8.60
CA LEU A 109 6.36 -16.84 9.72
C LEU A 109 7.61 -17.26 10.51
N TRP A 110 8.66 -17.67 9.80
CA TRP A 110 9.93 -18.03 10.42
C TRP A 110 10.53 -16.87 11.22
N ASN A 111 10.55 -15.66 10.64
CA ASN A 111 11.03 -14.48 11.32
C ASN A 111 10.18 -14.12 12.54
N THR A 112 8.86 -14.27 12.47
CA THR A 112 7.96 -14.03 13.62
C THR A 112 8.30 -14.97 14.78
N ILE A 113 8.37 -16.28 14.52
CA ILE A 113 8.71 -17.29 15.54
C ILE A 113 10.10 -17.00 16.14
N TYR A 114 11.09 -16.72 15.29
CA TYR A 114 12.44 -16.45 15.76
C TYR A 114 12.55 -15.16 16.57
N THR A 115 11.79 -14.12 16.20
CA THR A 115 11.74 -12.85 16.95
C THR A 115 11.08 -13.07 18.31
N GLU A 116 10.02 -13.87 18.39
CA GLU A 116 9.38 -14.25 19.65
C GLU A 116 10.35 -15.00 20.58
N GLU A 117 11.08 -15.98 20.05
CA GLU A 117 12.12 -16.70 20.81
C GLU A 117 13.24 -15.76 21.28
N ALA A 118 13.69 -14.84 20.42
CA ALA A 118 14.71 -13.85 20.78
C ALA A 118 14.21 -12.90 21.89
N LEU A 119 12.96 -12.45 21.84
CA LEU A 119 12.35 -11.64 22.90
C LEU A 119 12.25 -12.42 24.20
N ASN A 120 11.81 -13.68 24.16
CA ASN A 120 11.74 -14.56 25.33
C ASN A 120 13.12 -14.74 25.99
N HIS A 121 14.17 -14.91 25.18
CA HIS A 121 15.54 -15.00 25.68
C HIS A 121 16.07 -13.68 26.27
N LEU A 122 15.68 -12.51 25.73
CA LEU A 122 16.03 -11.22 26.34
C LEU A 122 15.31 -10.98 27.67
N ARG A 123 14.03 -11.34 27.73
CA ARG A 123 13.21 -11.27 28.97
C ARG A 123 13.78 -12.17 30.07
N SER A 124 14.23 -13.38 29.73
CA SER A 124 14.85 -14.31 30.70
C SER A 124 16.19 -13.80 31.25
N LYS A 125 16.87 -12.90 30.53
CA LYS A 125 18.09 -12.21 30.97
C LYS A 125 17.84 -10.88 31.69
N SER A 126 16.58 -10.56 31.99
CA SER A 126 16.18 -9.31 32.68
C SER A 126 16.61 -8.04 31.94
N VAL A 127 16.76 -8.10 30.61
CA VAL A 127 17.03 -6.91 29.80
C VAL A 127 15.72 -6.13 29.65
N GLU A 128 15.70 -4.86 30.04
CA GLU A 128 14.54 -3.99 29.81
C GLU A 128 14.33 -3.82 28.30
N ILE A 129 13.15 -4.21 27.83
CA ILE A 129 12.70 -3.99 26.46
C ILE A 129 11.76 -2.79 26.48
N ASP A 130 12.05 -1.78 25.68
CA ASP A 130 11.17 -0.62 25.51
C ASP A 130 9.79 -1.09 25.03
N ALA A 131 8.72 -0.71 25.76
CA ALA A 131 7.35 -1.07 25.42
C ALA A 131 6.95 -0.59 24.02
N ASN A 132 7.51 0.53 23.55
CA ASN A 132 7.28 1.03 22.20
C ASN A 132 7.92 0.15 21.12
N PHE A 133 8.96 -0.62 21.45
CA PHE A 133 9.60 -1.55 20.52
C PHE A 133 8.75 -2.81 20.33
N GLU A 134 8.16 -3.35 21.41
CA GLU A 134 7.26 -4.51 21.32
C GLU A 134 5.98 -4.17 20.53
N GLU A 135 5.39 -3.00 20.74
CA GLU A 135 4.22 -2.55 19.96
C GLU A 135 4.52 -2.36 18.46
N ARG A 136 5.77 -2.08 18.09
CA ARG A 136 6.19 -1.91 16.69
C ARG A 136 6.45 -3.23 15.96
N LEU A 137 6.62 -4.33 16.68
CA LEU A 137 6.86 -5.66 16.10
C LEU A 137 5.56 -6.38 15.68
N LEU A 138 4.40 -5.91 16.16
CA LEU A 138 3.05 -6.44 15.86
C LEU A 138 2.31 -5.54 14.84
#